data_AF-A0A945EAU0-F1
#
_entry.id   AF-A0A945EAU0-F1
#
_cell.length_a   1.000
_cell.length_b   1.000
_cell.length_c   1.000
_cell.angle_alpha   90.00
_cell.angle_beta   90.00
_cell.angle_gamma   90.00
#
_symmetry.space_group_name_H-M   'P 1'
#
loop_
_entity.id
_entity.type
_entity.pdbx_description
1 polymer ?
#
loop_
_entity_poly.entity_id
_entity_poly.type
_entity_poly.pdbx_seq_one_letter_code
_entity_poly.pdbx_strand_id
1 'polypeptide(L)' 'ARHRKEIYDDIKKFNHVEQGQYKVKFLEDSFYSPMEIHIFRNKAIITIFSDNPTSTVYEDLQVVDGFKKQFDMLWGVAKF' A
#
# COMPACT_ATOMS: atom_id res chain seq x y z
N ALA A 1 3.98 12.33 -6.29
CA ALA A 1 4.73 13.45 -5.68
C ALA A 1 3.94 14.32 -4.67
N ARG A 2 2.72 14.80 -4.99
CA ARG A 2 2.08 15.93 -4.27
C ARG A 2 1.62 15.65 -2.82
N HIS A 3 1.30 14.40 -2.46
CA HIS A 3 0.76 14.05 -1.13
C HIS A 3 1.74 13.28 -0.24
N ARG A 4 3.00 13.05 -0.66
CA ARG A 4 3.95 12.28 0.15
C ARG A 4 4.20 12.93 1.50
N LYS A 5 4.42 14.25 1.51
CA LYS A 5 4.68 15.00 2.74
C LYS A 5 3.48 14.96 3.69
N GLU A 6 2.27 15.14 3.17
CA GLU A 6 1.02 15.05 3.95
C GLU A 6 0.85 13.64 4.54
N ILE A 7 1.06 12.59 3.75
CA ILE A 7 1.02 11.20 4.23
C ILE A 7 2.08 10.97 5.33
N TYR A 8 3.31 11.43 5.15
CA TYR A 8 4.34 11.35 6.20
C TYR A 8 3.94 12.13 7.46
N ASP A 9 3.39 13.34 7.31
CA ASP A 9 2.99 14.20 8.42
C ASP A 9 1.80 13.58 9.18
N ASP A 10 0.87 12.93 8.48
CA ASP A 10 -0.23 12.18 9.08
C ASP A 10 0.28 10.92 9.79
N ILE A 11 1.13 10.13 9.14
CA ILE A 11 1.77 8.95 9.74
C ILE A 11 2.55 9.33 11.02
N LYS A 12 3.25 10.47 11.02
CA LYS A 12 3.93 11.01 12.20
C LYS A 12 2.95 11.48 13.27
N LYS A 13 1.86 12.18 12.89
CA LYS A 13 0.80 12.61 13.82
C LYS A 13 0.18 11.43 14.58
N PHE A 14 0.07 10.26 13.95
CA PHE A 14 -0.47 9.08 14.60
C PHE A 14 0.52 8.39 15.55
N ASN A 15 1.76 8.86 15.70
CA ASN A 15 2.76 8.45 16.71
C ASN A 15 3.11 6.95 16.81
N HIS A 16 2.55 6.12 15.93
CA HIS A 16 2.73 4.66 15.97
C HIS A 16 3.94 4.17 15.18
N VAL A 17 4.49 4.98 14.27
CA VAL A 17 5.74 4.66 13.56
C VAL A 17 6.95 4.79 14.48
N GLU A 18 6.99 5.80 15.33
CA GLU A 18 8.07 5.97 16.32
C GLU A 18 8.06 4.87 17.39
N GLN A 19 6.90 4.26 17.66
CA GLN A 19 6.75 3.10 18.53
C GLN A 19 7.06 1.76 17.82
N GLY A 20 7.44 1.78 16.54
CA GLY A 20 7.79 0.60 15.75
C GLY A 20 6.60 -0.31 15.38
N GLN A 21 5.37 0.15 15.58
CA GLN A 21 4.15 -0.62 15.29
C GLN A 21 3.85 -0.70 13.78
N TYR A 22 4.33 0.28 13.01
CA TYR A 22 4.19 0.32 11.56
C TYR A 22 5.53 0.63 10.90
N LYS A 23 5.75 0.08 9.71
CA LYS A 23 6.88 0.43 8.83
C LYS A 23 6.32 1.02 7.56
N VAL A 24 6.95 2.09 7.08
CA VAL A 24 6.55 2.77 5.85
C VAL A 24 7.78 2.98 4.99
N LYS A 25 7.60 2.74 3.69
CA LYS A 25 8.60 3.02 2.65
C LYS A 25 7.91 3.66 1.46
N PHE A 26 8.65 4.44 0.70
CA PHE A 26 8.16 5.18 -0.44
C PHE A 26 8.83 4.68 -1.71
N LEU A 27 8.00 4.47 -2.74
CA LEU A 27 8.45 4.19 -4.10
C LEU A 27 8.71 5.49 -4.86
N GLU A 28 9.51 5.38 -5.91
CA GLU A 28 9.75 6.48 -6.86
C GLU A 28 8.45 6.83 -7.61
N ASP A 29 8.35 8.08 -8.08
CA ASP A 29 7.13 8.55 -8.78
C ASP A 29 6.79 7.74 -10.04
N SER A 30 7.77 7.08 -10.64
CA SER A 30 7.58 6.19 -11.79
C SER A 30 6.68 4.98 -11.49
N PHE A 31 6.55 4.60 -10.21
CA PHE A 31 5.65 3.54 -9.76
C PHE A 31 4.24 4.04 -9.44
N TYR A 32 3.97 5.34 -9.64
CA TYR A 32 2.65 5.88 -9.36
C TYR A 32 1.57 5.17 -10.18
N SER A 33 0.52 4.75 -9.48
CA SER A 33 -0.65 4.10 -10.05
C SER A 33 -1.89 4.61 -9.31
N PRO A 34 -3.05 4.74 -9.99
CA PRO A 34 -4.32 5.00 -9.33
C PRO A 34 -4.83 3.80 -8.52
N MET A 35 -4.11 2.68 -8.53
CA MET A 35 -4.46 1.45 -7.83
C MET A 35 -3.84 1.40 -6.43
N GLU A 36 -4.66 1.05 -5.45
CA GLU A 36 -4.24 0.70 -4.09
C GLU A 36 -4.59 -0.76 -3.80
N ILE A 37 -3.68 -1.47 -3.12
CA ILE A 37 -3.87 -2.87 -2.74
C ILE A 37 -3.73 -2.99 -1.23
N HIS A 38 -4.77 -3.49 -0.57
CA HIS A 38 -4.72 -3.89 0.84
C HIS A 38 -4.72 -5.42 0.95
N ILE A 39 -3.82 -5.95 1.78
CA ILE A 39 -3.70 -7.39 2.02
C ILE A 39 -3.98 -7.64 3.51
N PHE A 40 -5.06 -8.36 3.80
CA PHE A 40 -5.47 -8.70 5.16
C PHE A 40 -5.61 -10.21 5.30
N ARG A 41 -4.64 -10.88 5.94
CA ARG A 41 -4.63 -12.33 6.18
C ARG A 41 -4.98 -13.16 4.93
N ASN A 42 -6.26 -13.46 4.72
CA ASN A 42 -6.80 -14.27 3.63
C ASN A 42 -7.57 -13.46 2.56
N LYS A 43 -7.44 -12.14 2.53
CA LYS A 43 -8.10 -11.27 1.55
C LYS A 43 -7.14 -10.28 0.92
N ALA A 44 -7.37 -10.01 -0.36
CA ALA A 44 -6.77 -8.88 -1.07
C ALA A 44 -7.90 -7.97 -1.56
N ILE A 45 -7.78 -6.68 -1.29
CA ILE A 45 -8.71 -5.66 -1.76
C ILE A 45 -7.93 -4.77 -2.71
N ILE A 46 -8.42 -4.67 -3.95
CA ILE A 46 -7.84 -3.77 -4.94
C ILE A 46 -8.85 -2.66 -5.16
N THR A 47 -8.41 -1.43 -4.94
CA THR A 47 -9.20 -0.23 -5.20
C THR A 47 -8.55 0.54 -6.34
N ILE A 48 -9.34 0.87 -7.37
CA ILE A 48 -8.92 1.75 -8.46
C ILE A 48 -9.58 3.11 -8.20
N PHE A 49 -8.78 4.09 -7.84
CA PHE A 49 -9.24 5.46 -7.65
C PHE A 49 -9.42 6.14 -9.01
N SER A 50 -10.64 6.56 -9.26
CA SER A 50 -11.04 7.34 -10.44
C SER A 50 -12.25 8.19 -10.06
N ASP A 51 -12.87 8.87 -11.03
CA ASP A 51 -14.14 9.59 -10.80
C ASP A 51 -15.25 8.67 -10.28
N ASN A 52 -15.20 7.38 -10.63
CA ASN A 52 -16.06 6.33 -10.08
C ASN A 52 -15.19 5.24 -9.44
N PRO A 53 -14.78 5.40 -8.16
CA PRO A 53 -13.93 4.44 -7.48
C PRO A 53 -14.56 3.05 -7.46
N THR A 54 -13.78 2.04 -7.78
CA THR A 54 -14.23 0.63 -7.75
C THR A 54 -13.27 -0.19 -6.91
N SER A 55 -13.83 -1.04 -6.06
CA SER A 55 -13.07 -2.00 -5.28
C SER A 55 -13.52 -3.43 -5.58
N THR A 56 -12.54 -4.32 -5.75
CA THR A 56 -12.77 -5.76 -5.88
C THR A 56 -12.10 -6.49 -4.71
N VAL A 57 -12.81 -7.47 -4.15
CA VAL A 57 -12.32 -8.29 -3.03
C VAL A 57 -12.03 -9.71 -3.53
N TYR A 58 -10.83 -10.19 -3.24
CA TYR A 58 -10.40 -11.55 -3.55
C TYR A 58 -10.17 -12.32 -2.26
N GLU A 59 -10.72 -13.53 -2.17
CA GLU A 59 -10.54 -14.45 -1.03
C GLU A 59 -9.83 -15.76 -1.44
N ASP A 60 -9.52 -15.93 -2.73
CA ASP A 60 -8.72 -17.04 -3.22
C ASP A 60 -7.27 -16.91 -2.71
N LEU A 61 -6.79 -17.92 -1.99
CA LEU A 61 -5.48 -17.87 -1.34
C LEU A 61 -4.31 -17.79 -2.32
N GLN A 62 -4.43 -18.35 -3.53
CA GLN A 62 -3.37 -18.23 -4.55
C GLN A 62 -3.29 -16.80 -5.07
N VAL A 63 -4.44 -16.15 -5.27
CA VAL A 63 -4.52 -14.74 -5.67
C VAL A 63 -3.95 -13.84 -4.57
N VAL A 64 -4.33 -14.07 -3.31
CA VAL A 64 -3.82 -13.31 -2.15
C VAL A 64 -2.29 -13.44 -2.03
N ASP A 65 -1.76 -14.66 -2.16
CA ASP A 65 -0.30 -14.90 -2.15
C ASP A 65 0.42 -14.22 -3.32
N GLY A 66 -0.21 -14.17 -4.50
CA GLY A 66 0.29 -13.42 -5.65
C GLY A 66 0.47 -11.93 -5.36
N PHE A 67 -0.54 -11.29 -4.78
CA PHE A 67 -0.43 -9.88 -4.36
C PHE A 67 0.58 -9.67 -3.24
N LYS A 68 0.69 -10.61 -2.31
CA LYS A 68 1.71 -10.54 -1.25
C LYS A 68 3.12 -10.57 -1.85
N LYS A 69 3.40 -11.45 -2.80
CA LYS A 69 4.70 -11.51 -3.50
C LYS A 69 5.01 -10.21 -4.24
N GLN A 70 4.02 -9.62 -4.90
CA GLN A 70 4.17 -8.31 -5.52
C GLN A 70 4.52 -7.23 -4.50
N PHE A 71 3.83 -7.19 -3.35
CA PHE A 71 4.15 -6.28 -2.25
C PHE A 71 5.58 -6.48 -1.75
N ASP A 72 5.99 -7.73 -1.48
CA ASP A 72 7.33 -8.05 -0.98
C ASP A 72 8.43 -7.60 -1.98
N MET A 73 8.19 -7.76 -3.29
CA MET A 73 9.07 -7.27 -4.34
C MET A 73 9.21 -5.74 -4.31
N LEU A 74 8.09 -5.02 -4.27
CA LEU A 74 8.09 -3.56 -4.20
C LEU A 74 8.74 -3.06 -2.91
N TRP A 75 8.51 -3.74 -1.79
CA TRP A 75 9.11 -3.44 -0.49
C TRP A 75 10.64 -3.57 -0.49
N GLY A 76 11.18 -4.50 -1.29
CA GLY A 76 12.60 -4.72 -1.47
C GLY A 76 13.31 -3.54 -2.18
N VAL A 77 12.63 -2.88 -3.11
CA VAL A 77 13.19 -1.73 -3.87
C VAL A 77 12.81 -0.37 -3.28
N ALA A 78 11.78 -0.31 -2.43
CA ALA A 78 11.33 0.94 -1.80
C ALA A 78 12.34 1.49 -0.78
N LYS A 79 12.41 2.82 -0.69
CA LYS A 79 13.33 3.58 0.16
C LYS A 79 12.59 4.17 1.37
N PHE A 80 13.32 4.48 2.44
CA PHE A 80 12.77 5.13 3.63
C PHE A 80 12.56 6.63 3.44
#